data_AF-A0A2N0MI16-F1
#
_entry.id   AF-A0A2N0MI16-F1
#
_cell.length_a   1.000
_cell.length_b   1.000
_cell.length_c   1.000
_cell.angle_alpha   90.00
_cell.angle_beta   90.00
_cell.angle_gamma   90.00
#
_symmetry.space_group_name_H-M   'P 1'
#
loop_
_entity.id
_entity.type
_entity.pdbx_description
1 polymer ?
#
loop_
_entity_poly.entity_id
_entity_poly.type
_entity_poly.pdbx_seq_one_letter_code
_entity_poly.pdbx_strand_id
1 'polypeptide(L)'
;MPSNLVAATVRQGLYTRIVGRRLLYYPELSSTMDEAAKLGEGDSEEGAVVVAEVQTAGRGRQGRSWVSQPGNLLLSVLFRPTMEALPFISIIGGIAAARAVRKVTGLDPKIKWPNDLLIGGRKAAGILAESAVVGDSVWYAVLGVGMNVSLDT
;
A
#
# COMPACT_ATOMS: atom_id res chain seq x y z
N MET A 1 -18.85 8.08 -15.32
CA MET A 1 -17.63 7.51 -14.73
C MET A 1 -17.41 6.16 -15.39
N PRO A 2 -16.36 5.95 -16.21
CA PRO A 2 -16.15 4.61 -16.73
C PRO A 2 -15.99 3.68 -15.53
N SER A 3 -16.83 2.66 -15.49
CA SER A 3 -16.68 1.53 -14.57
C SER A 3 -15.24 1.09 -14.64
N ASN A 4 -14.54 1.25 -13.53
CA ASN A 4 -13.11 1.00 -13.45
C ASN A 4 -12.85 -0.50 -13.61
N LEU A 5 -12.64 -0.95 -14.85
CA LEU A 5 -12.49 -2.35 -15.21
C LEU A 5 -11.33 -3.00 -14.44
N VAL A 6 -10.27 -2.24 -14.15
CA VAL A 6 -9.14 -2.68 -13.31
C VAL A 6 -9.62 -2.98 -11.89
N ALA A 7 -10.30 -2.03 -11.24
CA ALA A 7 -10.86 -2.25 -9.92
C ALA A 7 -11.85 -3.43 -9.88
N ALA A 8 -12.70 -3.57 -10.90
CA ALA A 8 -13.63 -4.67 -11.02
C ALA A 8 -12.91 -6.03 -11.16
N THR A 9 -11.87 -6.08 -12.00
CA THR A 9 -11.06 -7.28 -12.25
C THR A 9 -10.30 -7.68 -10.99
N VAL A 10 -9.65 -6.74 -10.31
CA VAL A 10 -8.95 -7.01 -9.05
C VAL A 10 -9.93 -7.51 -7.99
N ARG A 11 -11.12 -6.90 -7.87
CA ARG A 11 -12.15 -7.34 -6.92
C ARG A 11 -12.65 -8.76 -7.18
N GLN A 12 -12.71 -9.22 -8.42
CA GLN A 12 -13.10 -10.62 -8.72
C GLN A 12 -12.11 -11.64 -8.16
N GLY A 13 -10.83 -11.27 -8.02
CA GLY A 13 -9.80 -12.12 -7.41
C GLY A 13 -9.68 -12.02 -5.88
N LEU A 14 -10.45 -11.13 -5.24
CA LEU A 14 -10.36 -10.87 -3.79
C LEU A 14 -11.46 -11.61 -3.01
N TYR A 15 -11.05 -12.60 -2.23
CA TYR A 15 -11.90 -13.34 -1.28
C TYR A 15 -11.77 -12.87 0.17
N THR A 16 -11.21 -11.67 0.34
CA THR A 16 -10.94 -11.06 1.65
C THR A 16 -12.22 -10.55 2.30
N ARG A 17 -12.21 -10.53 3.65
CA ARG A 17 -13.33 -10.00 4.46
C ARG A 17 -13.21 -8.50 4.73
N ILE A 18 -11.98 -7.99 4.86
CA ILE A 18 -11.68 -6.60 5.26
C ILE A 18 -10.98 -5.84 4.11
N VAL A 19 -9.73 -6.19 3.80
CA VAL A 19 -8.93 -5.45 2.82
C VAL A 19 -9.47 -5.62 1.40
N GLY A 20 -9.70 -4.52 0.69
CA GLY A 20 -10.09 -4.51 -0.73
C GLY A 20 -11.58 -4.72 -0.99
N ARG A 21 -12.44 -4.69 0.04
CA ARG A 21 -13.91 -4.64 -0.14
C ARG A 21 -14.36 -3.37 -0.84
N ARG A 22 -13.69 -2.26 -0.51
CA ARG A 22 -13.73 -0.99 -1.25
C ARG A 22 -12.36 -0.78 -1.91
N LEU A 23 -12.35 -0.70 -3.24
CA LEU A 23 -11.14 -0.47 -4.02
C LEU A 23 -11.38 0.72 -4.93
N LEU A 24 -10.57 1.76 -4.75
CA LEU A 24 -10.53 2.95 -5.59
C LEU A 24 -9.28 2.86 -6.45
N TYR A 25 -9.43 3.04 -7.75
CA TYR A 25 -8.29 3.14 -8.65
C TYR A 25 -8.31 4.46 -9.39
N TYR A 26 -7.11 4.97 -9.60
CA TYR A 26 -6.83 6.23 -10.26
C TYR A 26 -5.75 5.99 -11.32
N PRO A 27 -5.95 6.43 -12.57
CA PRO A 27 -4.88 6.43 -13.56
C PRO A 27 -3.67 7.27 -13.09
N GLU A 28 -3.94 8.41 -12.46
CA GLU A 28 -2.92 9.28 -11.91
C GLU A 28 -3.45 10.02 -10.69
N LEU A 29 -2.60 10.22 -9.68
CA LEU A 29 -2.83 11.10 -8.53
C LEU A 29 -1.51 11.56 -7.93
N SER A 30 -1.55 12.44 -6.93
CA SER A 30 -0.34 12.84 -6.21
C SER A 30 0.26 11.66 -5.44
N SER A 31 -0.51 11.03 -4.56
CA SER A 31 -0.06 9.98 -3.66
C SER A 31 -1.25 9.14 -3.19
N THR A 32 -1.14 7.82 -3.30
CA THR A 32 -2.11 6.87 -2.74
C THR A 32 -2.20 6.98 -1.22
N MET A 33 -1.11 7.36 -0.55
CA MET A 33 -1.10 7.59 0.91
C MET A 33 -2.03 8.75 1.28
N ASP A 34 -1.96 9.84 0.53
CA ASP A 34 -2.69 11.07 0.80
C ASP A 34 -4.19 10.85 0.54
N GLU A 35 -4.52 10.16 -0.55
CA GLU A 35 -5.90 9.81 -0.86
C GLU A 35 -6.48 8.82 0.15
N ALA A 36 -5.70 7.84 0.62
CA ALA A 36 -6.13 6.93 1.68
C ALA A 36 -6.27 7.65 3.04
N ALA A 37 -5.44 8.66 3.32
CA ALA A 37 -5.58 9.48 4.52
C ALA A 37 -6.89 10.29 4.51
N LYS A 38 -7.27 10.90 3.37
CA LYS A 38 -8.58 11.56 3.23
C LYS A 38 -9.75 10.61 3.48
N LEU A 39 -9.64 9.34 3.06
CA LEU A 39 -10.64 8.32 3.37
C LEU A 39 -10.71 8.03 4.89
N GLY A 40 -9.57 8.07 5.58
CA GLY A 40 -9.46 7.89 7.02
C GLY A 40 -10.00 9.05 7.85
N GLU A 41 -9.85 10.28 7.35
CA GLU A 41 -10.45 11.51 7.91
C GLU A 41 -11.98 11.51 7.78
N GLY A 42 -12.51 10.81 6.78
CA GLY A 42 -13.94 10.54 6.64
C GLY A 42 -14.39 9.25 7.32
N ASP A 43 -15.63 8.84 7.00
CA ASP A 43 -16.27 7.65 7.58
C ASP A 43 -15.95 6.35 6.83
N SER A 44 -14.84 6.29 6.07
CA SER A 44 -14.53 5.06 5.34
C SER A 44 -14.21 3.91 6.29
N GLU A 45 -14.74 2.73 5.96
CA GLU A 45 -14.43 1.49 6.67
C GLU A 45 -12.95 1.11 6.50
N GLU A 46 -12.45 0.33 7.47
CA GLU A 46 -11.13 -0.26 7.37
C GLU A 46 -11.02 -1.21 6.17
N GLY A 47 -9.81 -1.36 5.65
CA GLY A 47 -9.52 -2.18 4.49
C GLY A 47 -9.83 -1.50 3.15
N ALA A 48 -10.25 -0.24 3.12
CA ALA A 48 -10.32 0.51 1.87
C ALA A 48 -8.93 0.58 1.21
N VAL A 49 -8.87 0.28 -0.09
CA VAL A 49 -7.63 0.26 -0.88
C VAL A 49 -7.68 1.34 -1.94
N VAL A 50 -6.62 2.14 -2.01
CA VAL A 50 -6.36 3.07 -3.10
C VAL A 50 -5.24 2.50 -3.96
N VAL A 51 -5.43 2.46 -5.27
CA VAL A 51 -4.44 2.02 -6.25
C VAL A 51 -4.20 3.12 -7.29
N ALA A 52 -2.96 3.27 -7.71
CA ALA A 52 -2.54 4.18 -8.77
C ALA A 52 -1.77 3.45 -9.86
N GLU A 53 -1.91 3.88 -11.12
CA GLU A 53 -0.89 3.59 -12.13
C GLU A 53 0.31 4.55 -11.99
N VAL A 54 0.04 5.84 -11.73
CA VAL A 54 1.06 6.88 -11.58
C VAL A 54 0.86 7.72 -10.32
N GLN A 55 1.95 7.96 -9.59
CA GLN A 55 2.02 8.97 -8.52
C GLN A 55 2.95 10.13 -8.92
N THR A 56 2.44 11.36 -8.89
CA THR A 56 3.26 12.57 -9.19
C THR A 56 4.04 13.09 -7.97
N ALA A 57 3.65 12.70 -6.76
CA ALA A 57 4.27 13.09 -5.49
C ALA A 57 4.36 11.89 -4.53
N GLY A 58 4.85 10.75 -5.02
CA GLY A 58 4.97 9.53 -4.22
C GLY A 58 5.81 9.71 -2.97
N ARG A 59 5.33 9.17 -1.84
CA ARG A 59 5.98 9.32 -0.53
C ARG A 59 6.83 8.12 -0.13
N GLY A 60 7.90 8.40 0.61
CA GLY A 60 8.75 7.45 1.30
C GLY A 60 9.04 7.92 2.73
N ARG A 61 9.71 7.07 3.52
CA ARG A 61 10.04 7.38 4.91
C ARG A 61 10.97 8.59 5.02
N GLN A 62 10.86 9.32 6.12
CA GLN A 62 11.74 10.45 6.47
C GLN A 62 11.74 11.55 5.39
N GLY A 63 10.60 11.79 4.76
CA GLY A 63 10.45 12.83 3.73
C GLY A 63 11.11 12.50 2.39
N ARG A 64 11.61 11.28 2.19
CA ARG A 64 12.10 10.85 0.88
C ARG A 64 10.92 10.63 -0.08
N SER A 65 11.16 10.75 -1.38
CA SER A 65 10.15 10.45 -2.39
C SER A 65 10.23 9.00 -2.87
N TRP A 66 9.08 8.44 -3.24
CA TRP A 66 9.00 7.23 -4.06
C TRP A 66 8.81 7.63 -5.51
N VAL A 67 9.77 7.29 -6.37
CA VAL A 67 9.69 7.58 -7.81
C VAL A 67 8.71 6.62 -8.46
N SER A 68 7.66 7.17 -9.08
CA SER A 68 6.71 6.40 -9.86
C SER A 68 7.28 6.12 -11.25
N GLN A 69 7.32 4.86 -11.65
CA GLN A 69 7.70 4.43 -13.01
C GLN A 69 6.63 3.48 -13.57
N PRO A 70 6.43 3.44 -14.90
CA PRO A 70 5.61 2.42 -15.52
C PRO A 70 5.98 1.02 -15.01
N GLY A 71 4.97 0.19 -14.74
CA GLY A 71 5.15 -1.14 -14.17
C GLY A 71 5.48 -1.16 -12.67
N ASN A 72 5.32 -0.03 -11.97
CA ASN A 72 5.18 -0.02 -10.51
C ASN A 72 3.77 -0.46 -10.09
N LEU A 73 3.69 -1.27 -9.02
CA LEU A 73 2.48 -1.44 -8.24
C LEU A 73 2.48 -0.42 -7.11
N LEU A 74 1.51 0.49 -7.12
CA LEU A 74 1.37 1.57 -6.15
C LEU A 74 0.01 1.46 -5.47
N LEU A 75 0.00 1.13 -4.18
CA LEU A 75 -1.24 1.03 -3.43
C LEU A 75 -1.08 1.51 -1.99
N SER A 76 -2.19 1.92 -1.40
CA SER A 76 -2.30 2.22 0.02
C SER A 76 -3.57 1.60 0.61
N VAL A 77 -3.48 1.11 1.84
CA VAL A 77 -4.57 0.46 2.56
C VAL A 77 -4.87 1.23 3.84
N LEU A 78 -6.14 1.60 4.04
CA LEU A 78 -6.63 2.22 5.26
C LEU A 78 -6.89 1.15 6.33
N PHE A 79 -6.42 1.38 7.54
CA PHE A 79 -6.68 0.56 8.73
C PHE A 79 -7.16 1.43 9.89
N ARG A 80 -7.88 0.82 10.83
CA ARG A 80 -8.27 1.44 12.11
C ARG A 80 -7.78 0.59 13.30
N PRO A 81 -6.45 0.48 13.50
CA PRO A 81 -5.88 -0.38 14.54
C PRO A 81 -6.05 0.22 15.94
N THR A 82 -5.91 -0.60 16.97
CA THR A 82 -5.68 -0.09 18.34
C THR A 82 -4.27 0.49 18.47
N MET A 83 -4.01 1.25 19.55
CA MET A 83 -2.66 1.74 19.86
C MET A 83 -1.63 0.61 19.96
N GLU A 84 -2.02 -0.53 20.54
CA GLU A 84 -1.17 -1.73 20.66
C GLU A 84 -0.87 -2.38 19.31
N ALA A 85 -1.82 -2.34 18.38
CA ALA A 85 -1.67 -2.95 17.06
C ALA A 85 -0.91 -2.05 16.06
N LEU A 86 -0.89 -0.74 16.30
CA LEU A 86 -0.30 0.25 15.37
C LEU A 86 1.15 -0.05 14.95
N PRO A 87 2.08 -0.44 15.85
CA PRO A 87 3.46 -0.77 15.46
C PRO A 87 3.57 -1.93 14.47
N PHE A 88 2.57 -2.83 14.42
CA PHE A 88 2.58 -4.01 13.57
C PHE A 88 2.09 -3.76 12.15
N ILE A 89 1.48 -2.60 11.86
CA ILE A 89 0.94 -2.30 10.52
C ILE A 89 2.02 -2.40 9.44
N SER A 90 3.18 -1.75 9.65
CA SER A 90 4.29 -1.81 8.71
C SER A 90 4.90 -3.21 8.61
N ILE A 91 4.96 -3.93 9.74
CA ILE A 91 5.49 -5.31 9.81
C ILE A 91 4.65 -6.27 8.98
N ILE A 92 3.32 -6.23 9.19
CA ILE A 92 2.37 -7.05 8.46
C ILE A 92 2.42 -6.69 6.96
N GLY A 93 2.54 -5.41 6.62
CA GLY A 93 2.71 -4.98 5.23
C GLY A 93 3.94 -5.58 4.56
N GLY A 94 5.10 -5.54 5.20
CA GLY A 94 6.33 -6.14 4.68
C GLY A 94 6.23 -7.66 4.52
N ILE A 95 5.64 -8.35 5.49
CA ILE A 95 5.41 -9.80 5.43
C ILE A 95 4.41 -10.16 4.32
N ALA A 96 3.33 -9.40 4.19
CA ALA A 96 2.31 -9.60 3.15
C ALA A 96 2.92 -9.42 1.76
N ALA A 97 3.69 -8.35 1.53
CA ALA A 97 4.40 -8.12 0.27
C ALA A 97 5.40 -9.24 -0.05
N ALA A 98 6.21 -9.67 0.94
CA ALA A 98 7.14 -10.78 0.78
C ALA A 98 6.43 -12.09 0.39
N ARG A 99 5.32 -12.41 1.08
CA ARG A 99 4.51 -13.59 0.78
C ARG A 99 3.86 -13.52 -0.59
N ALA A 100 3.35 -12.35 -0.98
CA ALA A 100 2.74 -12.13 -2.29
C ALA A 100 3.76 -12.35 -3.42
N VAL A 101 4.93 -11.74 -3.33
CA VAL A 101 6.02 -11.92 -4.30
C VAL A 101 6.39 -13.40 -4.41
N ARG A 102 6.68 -14.07 -3.28
CA ARG A 102 7.04 -15.49 -3.29
C ARG A 102 5.97 -16.37 -3.93
N LYS A 103 4.70 -16.10 -3.63
CA LYS A 103 3.56 -16.87 -4.15
C LYS A 103 3.40 -16.68 -5.67
N VAL A 104 3.59 -15.46 -6.17
CA VAL A 104 3.33 -15.13 -7.58
C VAL A 104 4.52 -15.48 -8.48
N THR A 105 5.75 -15.29 -7.99
CA THR A 105 6.96 -15.39 -8.84
C THR A 105 7.89 -16.55 -8.47
N GLY A 106 7.71 -17.17 -7.30
CA GLY A 106 8.65 -18.16 -6.76
C GLY A 106 9.96 -17.58 -6.23
N LEU A 107 10.18 -16.26 -6.33
CA LEU A 107 11.40 -15.61 -5.84
C LEU A 107 11.48 -15.63 -4.30
N ASP A 108 12.69 -15.45 -3.77
CA ASP A 108 12.96 -15.39 -2.32
C ASP A 108 13.21 -13.95 -1.84
N PRO A 109 12.16 -13.15 -1.62
CA PRO A 109 12.35 -11.79 -1.12
C PRO A 109 12.79 -11.81 0.35
N LYS A 110 13.74 -10.94 0.67
CA LYS A 110 14.23 -10.69 2.04
C LYS A 110 13.71 -9.35 2.53
N ILE A 111 13.23 -9.29 3.77
CA ILE A 111 12.81 -8.04 4.39
C ILE A 111 14.04 -7.40 5.02
N LYS A 112 14.45 -6.25 4.50
CA LYS A 112 15.39 -5.36 5.17
C LYS A 112 14.57 -4.43 6.06
N TRP A 113 14.54 -4.76 7.35
CA TRP A 113 13.83 -3.97 8.34
C TRP A 113 14.35 -2.52 8.37
N PRO A 114 13.46 -1.54 8.57
CA PRO A 114 12.05 -1.72 8.93
C PRO A 114 11.07 -1.82 7.76
N ASN A 115 11.48 -1.58 6.51
CA ASN A 115 10.52 -1.12 5.50
C ASN A 115 10.86 -1.45 4.03
N ASP A 116 11.94 -2.17 3.76
CA ASP A 116 12.36 -2.47 2.39
C ASP A 116 12.24 -3.97 2.11
N LEU A 117 11.77 -4.32 0.92
CA LEU A 117 11.83 -5.68 0.39
C LEU A 117 12.96 -5.76 -0.63
N LEU A 118 13.87 -6.71 -0.43
CA LEU A 118 15.01 -6.95 -1.30
C LEU A 118 14.87 -8.26 -2.06
N ILE A 119 15.24 -8.27 -3.33
CA ILE A 119 15.39 -9.48 -4.16
C ILE A 119 16.78 -9.44 -4.78
N GLY A 120 17.58 -10.49 -4.56
CA GLY A 120 18.98 -10.50 -5.01
C GLY A 120 19.81 -9.33 -4.46
N GLY A 121 19.51 -8.88 -3.24
CA GLY A 121 20.18 -7.75 -2.59
C GLY A 121 19.75 -6.35 -3.07
N ARG A 122 18.89 -6.24 -4.09
CA ARG A 122 18.39 -4.97 -4.61
C ARG A 122 16.97 -4.68 -4.12
N LYS A 123 16.65 -3.41 -3.93
CA LYS A 123 15.32 -2.99 -3.45
C LYS A 123 14.26 -3.21 -4.53
N ALA A 124 13.29 -4.07 -4.20
CA ALA A 124 12.15 -4.41 -5.04
C ALA A 124 10.86 -3.73 -4.57
N ALA A 125 10.71 -3.47 -3.27
CA ALA A 125 9.56 -2.75 -2.73
C ALA A 125 9.92 -1.88 -1.52
N GLY A 126 9.11 -0.85 -1.28
CA GLY A 126 9.10 -0.05 -0.08
C GLY A 126 7.72 -0.11 0.58
N ILE A 127 7.73 -0.23 1.91
CA ILE A 127 6.54 -0.22 2.76
C ILE A 127 6.57 1.07 3.59
N LEU A 128 5.44 1.76 3.67
CA LEU A 128 5.30 2.97 4.48
C LEU A 128 4.06 2.83 5.34
N ALA A 129 4.14 3.19 6.62
CA ALA A 129 2.98 3.29 7.48
C ALA A 129 2.97 4.68 8.12
N GLU A 130 1.85 5.38 7.99
CA GLU A 130 1.59 6.66 8.64
C GLU A 130 0.25 6.56 9.40
N SER A 131 0.07 7.36 10.45
CA SER A 131 -1.11 7.28 11.30
C SER A 131 -1.54 8.65 11.81
N ALA A 132 -2.85 8.83 11.96
CA ALA A 132 -3.43 9.93 12.70
C ALA A 132 -3.83 9.43 14.10
N VAL A 133 -3.23 10.01 15.14
CA VAL A 133 -3.51 9.69 16.55
C VAL A 133 -4.13 10.92 17.20
N VAL A 134 -5.24 10.73 17.90
CA VAL A 134 -5.98 11.78 18.61
C VAL A 134 -6.16 11.35 20.06
N GLY A 135 -5.49 12.05 20.99
CA GLY A 135 -5.39 11.62 22.38
C GLY A 135 -4.73 10.24 22.47
N ASP A 136 -5.39 9.31 23.15
CA ASP A 136 -4.91 7.92 23.35
C ASP A 136 -5.51 6.93 22.33
N SER A 137 -6.07 7.42 21.23
CA SER A 137 -6.71 6.58 20.21
C SER A 137 -6.12 6.82 18.83
N VAL A 138 -5.91 5.73 18.08
CA VAL A 138 -5.57 5.81 16.66
C VAL A 138 -6.85 6.07 15.89
N TRP A 139 -6.95 7.20 15.21
CA TRP A 139 -8.10 7.50 14.37
C TRP A 139 -8.06 6.65 13.11
N TYR A 140 -6.89 6.56 12.48
CA TYR A 140 -6.59 5.64 11.40
C TYR A 140 -5.07 5.46 11.19
N ALA A 141 -4.72 4.40 10.46
CA ALA A 141 -3.38 4.18 9.92
C ALA A 141 -3.47 3.88 8.43
N VAL A 142 -2.51 4.36 7.65
CA VAL A 142 -2.41 4.09 6.20
C VAL A 142 -1.14 3.29 5.96
N LEU A 143 -1.28 2.14 5.32
CA LEU A 143 -0.16 1.31 4.87
C LEU A 143 0.02 1.45 3.36
N GLY A 144 1.08 2.13 2.94
CA GLY A 144 1.52 2.23 1.56
C GLY A 144 2.47 1.10 1.16
N VAL A 145 2.30 0.61 -0.06
CA VAL A 145 3.20 -0.35 -0.72
C VAL A 145 3.52 0.18 -2.11
N GLY A 146 4.80 0.49 -2.34
CA GLY A 146 5.35 0.72 -3.67
C GLY A 146 6.24 -0.45 -4.07
N MET A 147 5.98 -1.09 -5.20
CA MET A 147 6.71 -2.28 -5.66
C MET A 147 7.07 -2.18 -7.13
N ASN A 148 8.32 -2.50 -7.45
CA ASN A 148 8.83 -2.60 -8.81
C ASN A 148 8.45 -3.97 -9.38
N VAL A 149 7.51 -4.02 -10.33
CA VAL A 149 7.01 -5.29 -10.91
C VAL A 149 7.59 -5.53 -12.30
N SER A 150 7.48 -4.53 -13.19
CA SER A 150 8.01 -4.60 -14.55
C SER A 150 8.62 -3.25 -14.91
N LEU A 151 9.84 -3.00 -14.42
CA LEU A 151 10.58 -1.82 -14.81
C LEU A 151 11.21 -2.08 -16.18
N ASP A 152 10.87 -1.25 -17.16
CA ASP A 152 11.66 -1.15 -18.38
C ASP A 152 12.97 -0.44 -18.02
N THR A 153 14.02 -1.23 -17.81
CA THR A 153 15.39 -0.75 -17.59
C THR A 153 16.20 -0.79 -18.87
#